data_AF-A0A419F9S8-F1
#
_entry.id   AF-A0A419F9S8-F1
#
_cell.length_a   1.000
_cell.length_b   1.000
_cell.length_c   1.000
_cell.angle_alpha   90.00
_cell.angle_beta   90.00
_cell.angle_gamma   90.00
#
_symmetry.space_group_name_H-M   'P 1'
#
loop_
_entity.id
_entity.type
_entity.pdbx_description
1 polymer ?
#
loop_
_entity_poly.entity_id
_entity_poly.type
_entity_poly.pdbx_seq_one_letter_code
_entity_poly.pdbx_strand_id
1 'polypeptide(L)' 'MDKVVITLEPSEVQELQQILLDEDKAAALVYLRDCIGQKVAVYTEARHCKPTFEWGAAEPSLLKEFKRKAEKDE' A
#
# COMPACT_ATOMS: atom_id res chain seq x y z
N MET A 1 22.95 -1.60 -11.12
CA MET A 1 22.49 -0.56 -10.19
C MET A 1 21.00 -0.40 -10.42
N ASP A 2 20.18 -0.83 -9.47
CA ASP A 2 18.74 -0.65 -9.57
C ASP A 2 18.38 0.79 -9.23
N LYS A 3 17.56 1.40 -10.07
CA LYS A 3 17.09 2.78 -9.88
C LYS A 3 15.73 2.72 -9.20
N VAL A 4 15.65 3.24 -7.98
CA VAL A 4 14.39 3.36 -7.24
C VAL A 4 13.91 4.81 -7.35
N VAL A 5 12.65 4.98 -7.77
CA VAL A 5 12.00 6.30 -7.83
C VAL A 5 11.06 6.39 -6.64
N ILE A 6 11.26 7.40 -5.79
CA ILE A 6 10.45 7.67 -4.61
C ILE A 6 9.78 9.03 -4.80
N THR A 7 8.46 9.05 -4.67
CA THR A 7 7.66 10.27 -4.75
C THR A 7 7.52 10.92 -3.37
N LEU A 8 7.88 12.19 -3.30
CA LEU A 8 7.62 13.04 -2.14
C LEU A 8 6.24 13.69 -2.27
N GLU A 9 5.51 13.74 -1.17
CA GLU A 9 4.26 14.46 -1.04
C GLU A 9 4.51 15.98 -0.97
N PRO A 10 3.52 16.81 -1.32
CA PRO A 10 3.69 18.27 -1.32
C PRO A 10 4.12 18.84 0.04
N SER A 11 3.63 18.29 1.15
CA SER A 11 4.05 18.65 2.52
C SER A 11 5.52 18.33 2.75
N GLU A 12 5.95 17.12 2.35
CA GLU A 12 7.33 16.67 2.52
C GLU A 12 8.32 17.54 1.75
N VAL A 13 7.91 18.02 0.56
CA VAL A 13 8.69 18.94 -0.26
C VAL A 13 8.79 20.31 0.40
N GLN A 14 7.70 20.83 0.99
CA GLN A 14 7.72 22.12 1.68
C GLN A 14 8.67 22.11 2.88
N GLU A 15 8.65 21.05 3.69
CA GLU A 15 9.55 20.90 4.83
C GLU A 15 11.01 20.82 4.38
N LEU A 16 11.30 20.03 3.34
CA LEU A 16 12.65 19.97 2.76
C LEU A 16 13.11 21.33 2.24
N GLN A 17 12.23 22.11 1.61
CA GLN A 17 12.54 23.45 1.14
C GLN A 17 12.89 24.40 2.28
N GLN A 18 12.19 24.32 3.42
CA GLN A 18 12.52 25.13 4.60
C GLN A 18 13.94 24.84 5.10
N ILE A 19 14.30 23.57 5.23
CA ILE A 19 15.64 23.16 5.66
C ILE A 19 16.71 23.63 4.67
N LEU A 20 16.42 23.56 3.37
CA LEU A 20 17.35 24.03 2.34
C LEU A 20 17.51 25.55 2.32
N LEU A 21 16.48 26.31 2.66
CA LEU A 21 16.54 27.77 2.81
C LEU A 21 17.44 28.19 3.97
N ASP A 22 17.49 27.38 5.03
CA ASP A 22 18.39 27.55 6.17
C ASP A 22 19.85 27.10 5.87
N GLU A 23 20.12 26.66 4.63
CA GLU A 23 21.40 26.13 4.15
C GLU A 23 21.95 24.93 4.95
N ASP A 24 21.12 24.25 5.74
CA ASP A 24 21.52 23.11 6.54
C ASP A 24 21.46 21.80 5.73
N LYS A 25 22.58 21.53 5.04
CA LYS A 25 22.76 20.30 4.25
C LYS A 25 22.69 19.03 5.10
N ALA A 26 23.14 19.08 6.35
CA ALA A 26 23.16 17.90 7.21
C ALA A 26 21.73 17.53 7.61
N ALA A 27 20.94 18.52 8.04
CA ALA A 27 19.53 18.33 8.34
C ALA A 27 18.75 17.85 7.11
N ALA A 28 19.02 18.39 5.91
CA ALA A 28 18.34 17.96 4.69
C ALA A 28 18.59 16.48 4.36
N LEU A 29 19.81 15.99 4.57
CA LEU A 29 20.16 14.59 4.35
C LEU A 29 19.54 13.66 5.40
N VAL A 30 19.47 14.10 6.66
CA VAL A 30 18.79 13.36 7.73
C VAL A 30 17.30 13.24 7.41
N TYR A 31 16.67 14.36 7.06
CA TYR A 31 15.26 14.40 6.69
C TYR A 31 14.95 13.47 5.50
N LEU A 32 15.77 13.52 4.44
CA LEU A 32 15.59 12.63 3.28
C LEU A 32 15.77 11.16 3.65
N ARG A 33 16.75 10.82 4.49
CA ARG A 33 16.94 9.44 4.96
C ARG A 33 15.69 8.95 5.68
N ASP A 34 15.14 9.76 6.58
CA ASP A 34 14.00 9.38 7.40
C ASP A 34 12.73 9.21 6.55
N CYS A 35 12.48 10.15 5.63
CA CYS A 35 11.36 10.10 4.69
C CYS A 35 11.44 8.86 3.79
N ILE A 36 12.63 8.55 3.25
CA ILE A 36 12.85 7.32 2.46
C ILE A 36 12.62 6.07 3.33
N GLY A 37 13.14 6.05 4.55
CA GLY A 37 12.99 4.93 5.48
C GLY A 37 11.53 4.61 5.76
N GLN A 38 10.71 5.63 6.02
CA GLN A 38 9.26 5.47 6.25
C GLN A 38 8.56 4.90 5.01
N LYS A 39 8.82 5.46 3.82
CA LYS A 39 8.19 4.97 2.57
C LYS A 39 8.62 3.55 2.22
N VAL A 40 9.86 3.19 2.48
CA VAL A 40 10.34 1.81 2.29
C VAL A 40 9.71 0.85 3.30
N ALA A 41 9.57 1.25 4.56
CA ALA A 41 8.88 0.45 5.58
C ALA A 41 7.42 0.19 5.17
N VAL A 42 6.67 1.24 4.80
CA VAL A 42 5.29 1.13 4.30
C VAL A 42 5.22 0.25 3.06
N TYR A 43 6.12 0.42 2.10
CA TYR A 43 6.15 -0.44 0.90
C TYR A 43 6.43 -1.90 1.24
N THR A 44 7.32 -2.15 2.20
CA THR A 44 7.68 -3.50 2.65
C THR A 44 6.51 -4.15 3.39
N GLU A 45 5.84 -3.42 4.27
CA GLU A 45 4.64 -3.86 4.99
C GLU A 45 3.46 -4.10 4.04
N ALA A 46 3.21 -3.18 3.10
CA ALA A 46 2.16 -3.32 2.08
C ALA A 46 2.39 -4.54 1.18
N ARG A 47 3.64 -4.95 0.94
CA ARG A 47 3.96 -6.19 0.22
C ARG A 47 3.51 -7.45 0.97
N HIS A 48 3.31 -7.37 2.28
CA HIS A 48 2.77 -8.44 3.12
C HIS A 48 1.24 -8.41 3.24
N CYS A 49 0.55 -7.38 2.73
CA CYS A 49 -0.90 -7.38 2.51
C CYS A 49 -1.25 -8.29 1.34
N LYS A 50 -1.07 -9.61 1.51
CA LYS A 50 -1.83 -10.58 0.72
C LYS A 50 -3.30 -10.29 0.99
N PRO A 51 -4.15 -10.05 -0.01
CA PRO A 51 -5.58 -10.02 0.23
C PRO A 51 -5.96 -11.37 0.85
N THR A 52 -6.45 -11.37 2.09
CA THR A 52 -7.13 -12.53 2.65
C THR A 52 -8.42 -12.67 1.87
N PHE A 53 -8.38 -13.46 0.80
CA PHE A 53 -9.58 -13.93 0.14
C PHE A 53 -10.27 -14.89 1.12
N GLU A 54 -11.30 -14.40 1.81
CA GLU A 54 -12.18 -15.25 2.61
C GLU A 54 -12.98 -16.14 1.66
N TRP A 55 -12.47 -17.34 1.39
CA TRP A 55 -13.24 -18.37 0.72
C TRP A 55 -14.28 -18.90 1.73
N GLY A 56 -15.37 -18.16 1.90
CA GLY A 56 -16.33 -18.44 2.97
C GLY A 56 -17.57 -17.57 3.05
N ALA A 57 -17.60 -16.38 2.44
CA ALA A 57 -18.84 -15.60 2.31
C ALA A 57 -19.69 -16.11 1.12
N ALA A 58 -19.82 -17.43 0.99
CA ALA A 58 -20.96 -17.98 0.27
C ALA A 58 -22.15 -17.82 1.23
N GLU A 59 -22.92 -16.75 1.06
CA GLU A 59 -24.27 -16.71 1.62
C GLU A 59 -24.96 -18.03 1.24
N PRO A 60 -25.44 -18.83 2.22
CA PRO A 60 -26.07 -20.12 1.97
C PRO A 60 -27.40 -20.04 1.20
N SER A 61 -27.80 -18.83 0.77
CA SER A 61 -28.99 -18.57 -0.04
C SER A 61 -28.78 -18.93 -1.52
N LEU A 62 -27.59 -18.73 -2.09
CA LEU A 62 -27.33 -18.98 -3.52
C LEU A 62 -27.16 -20.47 -3.87
N LEU A 63 -26.69 -21.30 -2.92
CA LEU A 63 -26.55 -22.75 -3.12
C LEU A 63 -27.89 -23.50 -3.20
N LYS A 64 -28.98 -22.91 -2.69
CA LYS A 64 -30.32 -23.54 -2.74
C LYS A 64 -31.00 -23.42 -4.10
N GLU A 65 -30.60 -22.46 -4.93
CA GLU A 65 -31.20 -22.27 -6.25
C GLU A 65 -30.59 -23.19 -7.31
N PHE A 66 -29.32 -23.56 -7.18
CA PHE A 66 -28.67 -24.48 -8.11
C PHE A 66 -29.11 -25.95 -7.91
N LYS A 67 -29.39 -26.39 -6.67
CA LYS A 67 -29.88 -27.76 -6.43
C LYS A 67 -31.29 -28.01 -6.98
N ARG A 68 -32.18 -27.00 -6.95
CA ARG A 68 -33.54 -27.16 -7.49
C ARG A 68 -33.63 -27.21 -9.01
N LYS A 69 -32.57 -26.79 -9.72
CA LYS A 69 -32.54 -26.81 -11.19
C LYS A 69 -31.94 -28.10 -11.76
N ALA A 70 -31.20 -28.86 -10.98
CA ALA A 70 -30.64 -30.15 -11.40
C ALA A 70 -31.58 -31.34 -11.21
N GLU A 71 -32.63 -31.19 -10.39
CA GLU A 71 -33.57 -32.26 -10.04
C GLU A 71 -34.89 -32.20 -10.83
N LYS A 72 -34.98 -31.31 -11.83
CA LYS A 72 -36.20 -31.13 -12.66
C LYS A 72 -35.99 -31.43 -14.16
N ASP A 73 -34.81 -31.92 -14.51
CA ASP A 73 -34.43 -32.33 -15.87
C ASP A 73 -33.95 -33.80 -15.90
N GLU A 74 -34.58 -34.67 -15.09
CA GLU A 74 -34.56 -36.14 -15.25
C GLU A 74 -35.99 -36.71 -15.20
#